data_AF-A0A9P9E7D5-F1
#
_entry.id   AF-A0A9P9E7D5-F1
#
_cell.length_a   1.000
_cell.length_b   1.000
_cell.length_c   1.000
_cell.angle_alpha   90.00
_cell.angle_beta   90.00
_cell.angle_gamma   90.00
#
_symmetry.space_group_name_H-M   'P 1'
#
loop_
_entity.id
_entity.type
_entity.pdbx_description
1 polymer ?
#
loop_
_entity_poly.entity_id
_entity_poly.type
_entity_poly.pdbx_seq_one_letter_code
_entity_poly.pdbx_strand_id
1 'polypeptide(L)'
;MSAIEILGRQRNPKSHLNTSSRQPCAKRSTTLNHQCQIGTTEPLRKHFVNPHTHHPQPSTPTFPISTMHTKPLLILYSHARTPPLNPAPDLKYDLRNIPNPPKALRAVSDGRSKRLREHLLSEEKFVERLEIVEGEVRAAMEGRIEEFGGGEEEQEEELRVGREGKEENRDEQGHSDVLPNEIENLSESDEDERERPILRVGCNCALGHHRSVAFVCELAARAWPKTWEVRVLHRDLDRKRSGGKRQGQKAGWKKETVERGFFGEGEAE
;
A
#
# COMPACT_ATOMS: atom_id res chain seq x y z
N MET A 1 1.93 -39.94 42.87
CA MET A 1 2.77 -39.02 43.65
C MET A 1 2.87 -37.74 42.82
N SER A 2 1.93 -36.81 42.99
CA SER A 2 2.08 -35.56 43.76
C SER A 2 3.30 -34.76 43.28
N ALA A 3 3.18 -33.52 42.79
CA ALA A 3 2.50 -32.41 43.45
C ALA A 3 1.93 -31.36 42.48
N ILE A 4 0.87 -30.72 42.97
CA ILE A 4 0.17 -29.55 42.44
C ILE A 4 0.81 -28.33 43.09
N GLU A 5 1.32 -27.36 42.32
CA GLU A 5 1.65 -26.03 42.83
C GLU A 5 0.69 -24.97 42.29
N ILE A 6 -0.10 -24.45 43.23
CA ILE A 6 -1.00 -23.31 43.14
C ILE A 6 -0.32 -22.16 43.86
N LEU A 7 0.11 -21.10 43.17
CA LEU A 7 0.31 -19.72 43.68
C LEU A 7 0.46 -18.80 42.45
N GLY A 8 -0.04 -17.57 42.33
CA GLY A 8 -0.76 -16.68 43.23
C GLY A 8 -1.21 -15.46 42.42
N ARG A 9 -2.47 -15.06 42.58
CA ARG A 9 -3.15 -14.01 41.81
C ARG A 9 -2.92 -12.66 42.49
N GLN A 10 -1.94 -11.88 42.03
CA GLN A 10 -1.72 -10.51 42.51
C GLN A 10 -2.82 -9.57 41.97
N ARG A 11 -3.61 -8.99 42.89
CA ARG A 11 -4.58 -7.92 42.60
C ARG A 11 -3.85 -6.59 42.73
N ASN A 12 -3.77 -5.82 41.65
CA ASN A 12 -3.20 -4.47 41.70
C ASN A 12 -4.31 -3.44 42.01
N PRO A 13 -4.18 -2.60 43.05
CA PRO A 13 -5.19 -1.62 43.43
C PRO A 13 -5.20 -0.40 42.52
N LYS A 14 -6.40 0.13 42.34
CA LYS A 14 -6.77 1.34 41.60
C LYS A 14 -6.10 2.58 42.23
N SER A 15 -5.22 3.26 41.51
CA SER A 15 -4.82 4.63 41.84
C SER A 15 -5.78 5.63 41.19
N HIS A 16 -6.49 6.32 42.06
CA HIS A 16 -7.35 7.46 41.79
C HIS A 16 -6.55 8.70 41.35
N LEU A 17 -7.19 9.51 40.52
CA LEU A 17 -7.10 10.98 40.43
C LEU A 17 -5.72 11.58 40.12
N ASN A 18 -5.60 12.20 38.94
CA ASN A 18 -5.05 13.55 38.93
C ASN A 18 -5.72 14.46 37.91
N THR A 19 -6.07 15.62 38.44
CA THR A 19 -6.82 16.73 37.88
C THR A 19 -5.92 17.69 37.12
N SER A 20 -6.46 18.24 36.04
CA SER A 20 -6.29 19.63 35.58
C SER A 20 -4.87 20.21 35.45
N SER A 21 -4.45 20.46 34.21
CA SER A 21 -3.78 21.73 33.89
C SER A 21 -4.00 22.07 32.41
N ARG A 22 -4.87 23.04 32.18
CA ARG A 22 -4.97 23.76 30.91
C ARG A 22 -3.79 24.74 30.87
N GLN A 23 -2.95 24.68 29.84
CA GLN A 23 -2.07 25.79 29.49
C GLN A 23 -2.40 26.35 28.09
N PRO A 24 -2.34 27.68 27.92
CA PRO A 24 -2.77 28.37 26.71
C PRO A 24 -1.72 28.35 25.59
N CYS A 25 -2.28 28.35 24.37
CA CYS A 25 -1.65 28.45 23.07
C CYS A 25 -0.85 29.76 22.91
N ALA A 26 0.48 29.65 22.82
CA ALA A 26 1.36 30.75 22.43
C ALA A 26 1.54 30.74 20.91
N LYS A 27 1.01 31.79 20.27
CA LYS A 27 1.23 32.11 18.86
C LYS A 27 2.66 32.60 18.68
N ARG A 28 3.50 31.92 17.88
CA ARG A 28 4.73 32.51 17.34
C ARG A 28 4.59 32.71 15.84
N SER A 29 4.42 33.98 15.51
CA SER A 29 4.65 34.55 14.19
C SER A 29 6.15 34.66 13.99
N THR A 30 6.69 34.11 12.89
CA THR A 30 8.03 34.43 12.42
C THR A 30 8.01 34.48 10.91
N THR A 31 7.90 35.70 10.41
CA THR A 31 8.33 36.11 9.07
C THR A 31 9.85 36.00 8.97
N LEU A 32 10.36 35.39 7.89
CA LEU A 32 11.72 35.67 7.42
C LEU A 32 11.79 35.43 5.91
N ASN A 33 11.73 36.55 5.18
CA ASN A 33 12.33 36.76 3.88
C ASN A 33 13.72 36.15 3.82
N HIS A 34 14.09 35.51 2.71
CA HIS A 34 15.42 35.65 2.12
C HIS A 34 15.32 35.45 0.61
N GLN A 35 15.52 36.56 -0.10
CA GLN A 35 15.64 36.63 -1.54
C GLN A 35 17.13 36.53 -1.89
N CYS A 36 17.52 35.49 -2.63
CA CYS A 36 18.85 35.38 -3.23
C CYS A 36 18.72 35.55 -4.74
N GLN A 37 19.25 36.67 -5.25
CA GLN A 37 19.54 36.92 -6.65
C GLN A 37 21.06 36.82 -6.84
N ILE A 38 21.51 36.01 -7.80
CA ILE A 38 22.82 36.03 -8.47
C ILE A 38 22.67 35.00 -9.63
N GLY A 39 22.82 35.28 -10.92
CA GLY A 39 23.52 36.34 -11.64
C GLY A 39 24.89 35.84 -12.09
N THR A 40 25.03 35.30 -13.31
CA THR A 40 26.26 35.39 -14.13
C THR A 40 26.00 35.03 -15.59
N THR A 41 26.52 35.92 -16.44
CA THR A 41 26.51 35.96 -17.90
C THR A 41 27.61 35.08 -18.49
N GLU A 42 27.30 34.34 -19.57
CA GLU A 42 28.29 33.58 -20.34
C GLU A 42 28.72 34.35 -21.61
N PRO A 43 30.03 34.45 -21.92
CA PRO A 43 30.51 35.15 -23.10
C PRO A 43 30.55 34.29 -24.37
N LEU A 44 30.06 34.90 -25.44
CA LEU A 44 30.06 34.47 -26.83
C LEU A 44 31.50 34.17 -27.33
N ARG A 45 31.83 32.90 -27.60
CA ARG A 45 33.07 32.52 -28.32
C ARG A 45 32.80 32.26 -29.80
N LYS A 46 33.58 32.99 -30.61
CA LYS A 46 33.55 33.04 -32.06
C LYS A 46 34.27 31.85 -32.69
N HIS A 47 33.75 31.50 -33.87
CA HIS A 47 34.17 30.52 -34.84
C HIS A 47 35.68 30.41 -35.13
N PHE A 48 36.15 29.17 -35.29
CA PHE A 48 37.28 28.83 -36.14
C PHE A 48 36.87 27.65 -37.02
N VAL A 49 36.93 27.83 -38.33
CA VAL A 49 36.51 26.85 -39.35
C VAL A 49 37.78 26.22 -39.93
N ASN A 50 37.90 24.89 -39.87
CA ASN A 50 38.91 24.14 -40.60
C ASN A 50 38.22 23.24 -41.64
N PRO A 51 38.62 23.29 -42.92
CA PRO A 51 38.07 22.42 -43.95
C PRO A 51 38.94 21.17 -44.20
N HIS A 52 38.24 20.13 -44.64
CA HIS A 52 38.74 18.90 -45.29
C HIS A 52 39.35 17.82 -44.41
N THR A 53 38.48 16.91 -44.00
CA THR A 53 38.84 15.52 -43.74
C THR A 53 37.75 14.64 -44.35
N HIS A 54 38.16 13.62 -45.11
CA HIS A 54 37.28 12.67 -45.77
C HIS A 54 36.27 12.09 -44.77
N HIS A 55 34.99 12.16 -45.15
CA HIS A 55 33.85 11.80 -44.31
C HIS A 55 33.57 10.29 -44.47
N PRO A 56 34.01 9.42 -43.54
CA PRO A 56 33.45 8.07 -43.45
C PRO A 56 31.96 8.21 -43.14
N GLN A 57 31.13 7.41 -43.82
CA GLN A 57 29.69 7.46 -43.62
C GLN A 57 29.36 7.32 -42.13
N PRO A 58 28.57 8.24 -41.55
CA PRO A 58 28.17 8.13 -40.17
C PRO A 58 27.33 6.85 -40.04
N SER A 59 27.91 5.84 -39.41
CA SER A 59 27.14 4.75 -38.82
C SER A 59 26.00 5.40 -38.07
N THR A 60 24.77 5.13 -38.49
CA THR A 60 23.56 5.64 -37.86
C THR A 60 23.72 5.50 -36.36
N PRO A 61 23.55 6.57 -35.57
CA PRO A 61 23.55 6.44 -34.12
C PRO A 61 22.40 5.50 -33.77
N THR A 62 22.74 4.25 -33.49
CA THR A 62 21.87 3.33 -32.79
C THR A 62 21.69 3.98 -31.43
N PHE A 63 20.67 4.83 -31.32
CA PHE A 63 20.22 5.31 -30.03
C PHE A 63 19.90 4.03 -29.25
N PRO A 64 20.57 3.76 -28.11
CA PRO A 64 20.13 2.68 -27.26
C PRO A 64 18.65 2.96 -27.03
N ILE A 65 17.81 2.01 -27.43
CA ILE A 65 16.38 2.04 -27.10
C ILE A 65 16.40 2.24 -25.60
N SER A 66 16.03 3.44 -25.18
CA SER A 66 16.05 3.83 -23.78
C SER A 66 15.01 2.93 -23.15
N THR A 67 15.44 1.79 -22.62
CA THR A 67 14.66 0.94 -21.73
C THR A 67 14.11 1.90 -20.70
N MET A 68 12.82 2.19 -20.82
CA MET A 68 12.12 3.11 -19.93
C MET A 68 12.07 2.37 -18.60
N HIS A 69 13.14 2.46 -17.81
CA HIS A 69 13.26 1.72 -16.56
C HIS A 69 12.08 2.12 -15.68
N THR A 70 11.11 1.21 -15.64
CA THR A 70 9.88 1.36 -14.92
C THR A 70 10.23 1.34 -13.43
N LYS A 71 9.64 2.29 -12.69
CA LYS A 71 9.89 2.39 -11.26
C LYS A 71 9.35 1.15 -10.54
N PRO A 72 10.12 0.51 -9.63
CA PRO A 72 9.62 -0.57 -8.78
C PRO A 72 8.34 -0.15 -8.06
N LEU A 73 7.35 -1.05 -8.01
CA LEU A 73 6.03 -0.77 -7.46
C LEU A 73 5.83 -1.50 -6.12
N LEU A 74 5.69 -0.72 -5.04
CA LEU A 74 5.29 -1.20 -3.72
C LEU A 74 3.78 -1.02 -3.53
N ILE A 75 3.04 -2.12 -3.33
CA ILE A 75 1.60 -2.08 -3.07
C ILE A 75 1.32 -2.52 -1.63
N LEU A 76 0.78 -1.60 -0.82
CA LEU A 76 0.43 -1.84 0.58
C LEU A 76 -1.08 -2.06 0.72
N TYR A 77 -1.47 -3.26 1.13
CA TYR A 77 -2.86 -3.66 1.35
C TYR A 77 -3.21 -3.70 2.83
N SER A 78 -4.33 -3.10 3.21
CA SER A 78 -4.97 -3.39 4.49
C SER A 78 -6.23 -4.22 4.28
N HIS A 79 -6.39 -5.32 5.03
CA HIS A 79 -7.55 -6.18 4.87
C HIS A 79 -7.98 -6.93 6.15
N ALA A 80 -9.17 -7.53 6.11
CA ALA A 80 -9.68 -8.46 7.10
C ALA A 80 -9.06 -9.84 6.88
N ARG A 81 -9.01 -10.66 7.93
CA ARG A 81 -8.45 -12.03 7.85
C ARG A 81 -9.15 -12.91 6.79
N THR A 82 -10.44 -12.70 6.56
CA THR A 82 -11.26 -13.52 5.68
C THR A 82 -12.13 -12.62 4.80
N PRO A 83 -12.24 -12.87 3.47
CA PRO A 83 -11.47 -13.86 2.71
C PRO A 83 -9.98 -13.48 2.59
N PRO A 84 -9.08 -14.40 2.18
CA PRO A 84 -7.72 -14.03 1.80
C PRO A 84 -7.73 -13.06 0.59
N LEU A 85 -6.62 -12.36 0.36
CA LEU A 85 -6.44 -11.55 -0.85
C LEU A 85 -6.21 -12.48 -2.06
N ASN A 86 -6.70 -12.06 -3.23
CA ASN A 86 -6.41 -12.66 -4.52
C ASN A 86 -6.01 -11.52 -5.48
N PRO A 87 -4.75 -11.46 -5.97
CA PRO A 87 -3.64 -12.38 -5.67
C PRO A 87 -3.20 -12.33 -4.20
N ALA A 88 -2.49 -13.36 -3.75
CA ALA A 88 -1.87 -13.36 -2.42
C ALA A 88 -0.75 -12.32 -2.36
N PRO A 89 -0.54 -11.66 -1.20
CA PRO A 89 0.59 -10.75 -1.03
C PRO A 89 1.89 -11.54 -0.88
N ASP A 90 3.00 -10.96 -1.33
CA ASP A 90 4.36 -11.48 -1.15
C ASP A 90 4.75 -11.51 0.33
N LEU A 91 4.42 -10.45 1.07
CA LEU A 91 4.66 -10.34 2.52
C LEU A 91 3.33 -10.19 3.26
N LYS A 92 3.16 -10.92 4.38
CA LYS A 92 1.91 -10.93 5.14
C LYS A 92 2.13 -10.70 6.63
N TYR A 93 1.39 -9.75 7.19
CA TYR A 93 1.53 -9.35 8.59
C TYR A 93 0.20 -9.36 9.35
N ASP A 94 0.13 -10.17 10.40
CA ASP A 94 -1.03 -10.26 11.29
C ASP A 94 -0.91 -9.30 12.47
N LEU A 95 -1.75 -8.27 12.46
CA LEU A 95 -1.76 -7.18 13.44
C LEU A 95 -2.76 -7.42 14.58
N ARG A 96 -3.26 -8.65 14.74
CA ARG A 96 -4.18 -9.00 15.85
C ARG A 96 -3.50 -8.98 17.22
N ASN A 97 -2.18 -9.16 17.27
CA ASN A 97 -1.37 -9.13 18.50
C ASN A 97 -1.10 -7.71 19.01
N ILE A 98 -1.35 -6.68 18.20
CA ILE A 98 -1.24 -5.27 18.60
C ILE A 98 -2.44 -4.89 19.48
N PRO A 99 -2.25 -4.08 20.55
CA PRO A 99 -3.32 -3.55 21.38
C PRO A 99 -4.49 -2.98 20.56
N ASN A 100 -5.71 -3.29 21.00
CA ASN A 100 -6.92 -2.85 20.30
C ASN A 100 -7.28 -1.42 20.74
N PRO A 101 -7.52 -0.48 19.81
CA PRO A 101 -7.87 0.89 20.19
C PRO A 101 -9.15 0.94 21.05
N PRO A 102 -9.31 1.97 21.91
CA PRO A 102 -10.46 2.17 22.77
C PRO A 102 -11.79 2.06 22.00
N LYS A 103 -12.78 1.44 22.63
CA LYS A 103 -14.09 1.19 22.01
C LYS A 103 -14.76 2.47 21.50
N ALA A 104 -14.67 3.55 22.28
CA ALA A 104 -15.22 4.85 21.90
C ALA A 104 -14.61 5.35 20.58
N LEU A 105 -13.29 5.21 20.42
CA LEU A 105 -12.57 5.64 19.21
C LEU A 105 -12.91 4.75 18.00
N ARG A 106 -13.01 3.44 18.21
CA ARG A 106 -13.39 2.47 17.17
C ARG A 106 -14.81 2.65 16.63
N ALA A 107 -15.71 3.19 17.45
CA ALA A 107 -17.11 3.39 17.08
C ALA A 107 -17.30 4.56 16.09
N VAL A 108 -16.46 5.60 16.21
CA VAL A 108 -16.61 6.85 15.46
C VAL A 108 -15.57 7.03 14.37
N SER A 109 -14.50 6.23 14.37
CA SER A 109 -13.38 6.40 13.45
C SER A 109 -12.82 5.09 12.93
N ASP A 110 -12.24 5.15 11.73
CA ASP A 110 -11.48 4.07 11.11
C ASP A 110 -9.97 4.37 11.16
N GLY A 111 -9.17 3.46 10.62
CA GLY A 111 -7.71 3.58 10.64
C GLY A 111 -7.14 4.75 9.85
N ARG A 112 -7.91 5.44 8.99
CA ARG A 112 -7.43 6.65 8.29
C ARG A 112 -7.44 7.89 9.18
N SER A 113 -8.27 7.87 10.24
CA SER A 113 -8.41 9.01 11.12
C SER A 113 -7.12 9.31 11.89
N LYS A 114 -6.69 10.59 11.87
CA LYS A 114 -5.50 11.05 12.59
C LYS A 114 -5.53 10.66 14.07
N ARG A 115 -6.67 10.87 14.75
CA ARG A 115 -6.84 10.56 16.18
C ARG A 115 -6.62 9.07 16.50
N LEU A 116 -7.05 8.16 15.63
CA LEU A 116 -6.83 6.72 15.84
C LEU A 116 -5.37 6.34 15.59
N ARG A 117 -4.75 6.91 14.55
CA ARG A 117 -3.33 6.70 14.25
C ARG A 117 -2.42 7.20 15.37
N GLU A 118 -2.65 8.41 15.89
CA GLU A 118 -1.91 8.96 17.03
C GLU A 118 -2.01 8.07 18.28
N HIS A 119 -3.20 7.54 18.56
CA HIS A 119 -3.35 6.61 19.67
C HIS A 119 -2.57 5.31 19.45
N LEU A 120 -2.61 4.72 18.24
CA LEU A 120 -1.82 3.53 17.95
C LEU A 120 -0.32 3.80 17.97
N LEU A 121 0.14 4.98 17.53
CA LEU A 121 1.54 5.39 17.62
C LEU A 121 2.02 5.59 19.06
N SER A 122 1.11 5.80 20.02
CA SER A 122 1.47 5.82 21.45
C SER A 122 1.72 4.43 22.04
N GLU A 123 1.35 3.36 21.31
CA GLU A 123 1.58 1.98 21.73
C GLU A 123 2.95 1.48 21.21
N GLU A 124 3.87 1.17 22.11
CA GLU A 124 5.24 0.72 21.78
C GLU A 124 5.26 -0.46 20.80
N LYS A 125 4.41 -1.47 21.03
CA LYS A 125 4.28 -2.65 20.16
C LYS A 125 3.86 -2.31 18.73
N PHE A 126 3.14 -1.22 18.53
CA PHE A 126 2.75 -0.79 17.19
C PHE A 126 3.94 -0.16 16.46
N VAL A 127 4.70 0.69 17.14
CA VAL A 127 5.89 1.36 16.59
C VAL A 127 6.99 0.34 16.29
N GLU A 128 7.32 -0.53 17.24
CA GLU A 128 8.30 -1.61 17.06
C GLU A 128 7.94 -2.47 15.85
N ARG A 129 6.66 -2.88 15.73
CA ARG A 129 6.21 -3.67 14.60
C ARG A 129 6.30 -2.92 13.28
N LEU A 130 6.07 -1.61 13.28
CA LEU A 130 6.16 -0.75 12.10
C LEU A 130 7.61 -0.66 11.59
N GLU A 131 8.58 -0.54 12.49
CA GLU A 131 10.01 -0.50 12.15
C GLU A 131 10.53 -1.83 11.61
N ILE A 132 10.15 -2.95 12.24
CA ILE A 132 10.50 -4.30 11.76
C ILE A 132 9.97 -4.51 10.34
N VAL A 133 8.68 -4.23 10.12
CA VAL A 133 8.04 -4.42 8.81
C VAL A 133 8.64 -3.47 7.76
N GLU A 134 8.98 -2.24 8.12
CA GLU A 134 9.65 -1.32 7.20
C GLU A 134 11.00 -1.89 6.71
N GLY A 135 11.81 -2.44 7.61
CA GLY A 135 13.07 -3.10 7.25
C GLY A 135 12.86 -4.31 6.34
N GLU A 136 11.91 -5.20 6.68
CA GLU A 136 11.59 -6.39 5.88
C GLU A 136 11.11 -6.02 4.47
N VAL A 137 10.28 -4.99 4.33
CA VAL A 137 9.79 -4.51 3.03
C VAL A 137 10.92 -3.94 2.18
N ARG A 138 11.87 -3.21 2.78
CA ARG A 138 13.01 -2.68 2.03
C ARG A 138 13.90 -3.79 1.47
N ALA A 139 14.29 -4.73 2.34
CA ALA A 139 15.13 -5.85 1.95
C ALA A 139 14.45 -6.71 0.86
N ALA A 140 13.15 -6.97 0.98
CA ALA A 140 12.41 -7.73 -0.01
C ALA A 140 12.30 -7.00 -1.36
N MET A 141 12.11 -5.68 -1.37
CA MET A 141 12.02 -4.92 -2.62
C MET A 141 13.38 -4.86 -3.32
N GLU A 142 14.47 -4.70 -2.58
CA GLU A 142 15.83 -4.72 -3.14
C GLU A 142 16.13 -6.06 -3.81
N GLY A 143 15.82 -7.18 -3.16
CA GLY A 143 15.93 -8.51 -3.78
C GLY A 143 15.08 -8.66 -5.06
N ARG A 144 13.85 -8.13 -5.07
CA ARG A 144 13.00 -8.12 -6.27
C ARG A 144 13.58 -7.27 -7.41
N ILE A 145 14.29 -6.18 -7.10
CA ILE A 145 14.94 -5.33 -8.09
C ILE A 145 16.15 -6.04 -8.69
N GLU A 146 16.97 -6.69 -7.86
CA GLU A 146 18.14 -7.46 -8.31
C GLU A 146 17.74 -8.64 -9.20
N GLU A 147 16.73 -9.42 -8.80
CA GLU A 147 16.18 -10.54 -9.57
C GLU A 147 15.70 -10.10 -10.97
N PHE A 148 15.14 -8.89 -11.08
CA PHE A 148 14.61 -8.37 -12.33
C PHE A 148 15.71 -7.78 -13.23
N GLY A 149 16.71 -7.11 -12.65
CA GLY A 149 17.80 -6.48 -13.40
C GLY A 149 18.86 -7.46 -13.92
N GLY A 150 19.03 -8.62 -13.27
CA GLY A 150 20.05 -9.60 -13.66
C GLY A 150 19.76 -10.41 -14.94
N GLY A 151 18.55 -10.31 -15.52
CA GLY A 151 18.13 -11.13 -16.66
C GLY A 151 18.44 -10.58 -18.05
N GLU A 152 18.82 -9.31 -18.18
CA GLU A 152 19.02 -8.66 -19.49
C GLU A 152 20.43 -8.88 -20.07
N GLU A 153 21.46 -9.04 -19.23
CA GLU A 153 22.85 -9.21 -19.73
C GLU A 153 23.11 -10.59 -20.36
N GLU A 154 22.41 -11.66 -19.93
CA GLU A 154 22.66 -13.01 -20.46
C GLU A 154 21.95 -13.29 -21.80
N GLN A 155 20.83 -12.64 -22.11
CA GLN A 155 20.09 -12.87 -23.37
C GLN A 155 20.75 -12.21 -24.60
N GLU A 156 21.55 -11.16 -24.41
CA GLU A 156 22.26 -10.53 -25.54
C GLU A 156 23.47 -11.37 -26.02
N GLU A 157 24.05 -12.21 -25.15
CA GLU A 157 25.17 -13.08 -25.53
C GLU A 157 24.73 -14.29 -26.37
N GLU A 158 23.56 -14.87 -26.08
CA GLU A 158 23.05 -16.06 -26.80
C GLU A 158 22.61 -15.74 -28.24
N LEU A 159 22.08 -14.53 -28.49
CA LEU A 159 21.72 -14.05 -29.83
C LEU A 159 22.93 -13.78 -30.74
N ARG A 160 24.14 -13.61 -30.18
CA ARG A 160 25.37 -13.43 -30.97
C ARG A 160 25.97 -14.74 -31.48
N VAL A 161 25.64 -15.89 -30.90
CA VAL A 161 26.27 -17.18 -31.25
C VAL A 161 25.47 -17.97 -32.31
N GLY A 162 24.22 -17.59 -32.61
CA GLY A 162 23.33 -18.36 -33.49
C GLY A 162 23.39 -18.07 -35.00
N ARG A 163 24.22 -17.14 -35.49
CA ARG A 163 24.19 -16.70 -36.91
C ARG A 163 25.31 -17.27 -37.77
N GLU A 164 25.62 -18.56 -37.65
CA GLU A 164 26.38 -19.28 -38.68
C GLU A 164 25.78 -20.68 -38.91
N GLY A 165 24.99 -20.80 -39.99
CA GLY A 165 24.83 -22.07 -40.71
C GLY A 165 23.51 -22.84 -40.53
N LYS A 166 22.49 -22.51 -41.33
CA LYS A 166 21.72 -23.51 -42.09
C LYS A 166 20.76 -22.84 -43.09
N GLU A 167 21.24 -22.60 -44.30
CA GLU A 167 20.39 -22.67 -45.48
C GLU A 167 20.24 -24.17 -45.84
N GLU A 168 19.02 -24.69 -45.87
CA GLU A 168 18.54 -25.58 -46.95
C GLU A 168 17.07 -25.98 -46.73
N ASN A 169 16.22 -25.49 -47.64
CA ASN A 169 15.14 -26.18 -48.35
C ASN A 169 14.26 -27.21 -47.59
N ARG A 170 12.95 -26.95 -47.52
CA ARG A 170 11.98 -27.71 -48.34
C ARG A 170 10.54 -27.18 -48.33
N ASP A 171 9.92 -27.48 -49.46
CA ASP A 171 8.63 -27.11 -50.00
C ASP A 171 7.37 -27.66 -49.29
N GLU A 172 6.33 -26.82 -49.38
CA GLU A 172 4.94 -27.08 -49.81
C GLU A 172 3.95 -27.99 -49.03
N GLN A 173 2.84 -27.31 -48.67
CA GLN A 173 1.42 -27.63 -48.92
C GLN A 173 0.62 -28.50 -47.93
N GLY A 174 -0.46 -27.89 -47.41
CA GLY A 174 -1.61 -28.51 -46.74
C GLY A 174 -2.27 -27.54 -45.74
N HIS A 175 -3.14 -26.62 -46.17
CA HIS A 175 -4.61 -26.76 -46.19
C HIS A 175 -5.22 -27.34 -44.90
N SER A 176 -5.86 -26.48 -44.07
CA SER A 176 -7.24 -26.70 -43.60
C SER A 176 -7.80 -25.48 -42.86
N ASP A 177 -9.11 -25.37 -42.97
CA ASP A 177 -10.00 -24.27 -42.68
C ASP A 177 -10.10 -23.75 -41.23
N VAL A 178 -10.29 -22.42 -41.17
CA VAL A 178 -11.28 -21.66 -40.38
C VAL A 178 -11.57 -22.11 -38.94
N LEU A 179 -11.17 -21.27 -37.99
CA LEU A 179 -11.92 -21.09 -36.74
C LEU A 179 -12.19 -19.60 -36.46
N PRO A 180 -13.33 -19.28 -35.81
CA PRO A 180 -13.84 -17.92 -35.69
C PRO A 180 -12.99 -17.07 -34.75
N ASN A 181 -12.73 -15.87 -35.23
CA ASN A 181 -11.96 -14.81 -34.62
C ASN A 181 -12.74 -14.18 -33.44
N GLU A 182 -12.79 -14.88 -32.30
CA GLU A 182 -13.09 -14.24 -31.01
C GLU A 182 -11.82 -13.51 -30.56
N ILE A 183 -11.65 -12.27 -31.05
CA ILE A 183 -10.60 -11.37 -30.57
C ILE A 183 -10.91 -11.08 -29.11
N GLU A 184 -10.25 -11.84 -28.25
CA GLU A 184 -10.14 -11.56 -26.84
C GLU A 184 -9.65 -10.12 -26.69
N ASN A 185 -10.53 -9.28 -26.15
CA ASN A 185 -10.23 -7.93 -25.71
C ASN A 185 -9.38 -8.04 -24.43
N LEU A 186 -8.16 -8.56 -24.60
CA LEU A 186 -7.12 -8.63 -23.59
C LEU A 186 -6.68 -7.19 -23.34
N SER A 187 -7.08 -6.68 -22.18
CA SER A 187 -6.81 -5.33 -21.73
C SER A 187 -5.32 -5.01 -21.77
N GLU A 188 -4.93 -4.05 -22.59
CA GLU A 188 -3.59 -3.44 -22.66
C GLU A 188 -3.06 -2.92 -21.30
N SER A 189 -3.85 -2.95 -20.21
CA SER A 189 -3.40 -2.52 -18.88
C SER A 189 -2.47 -3.51 -18.16
N ASP A 190 -2.42 -4.78 -18.59
CA ASP A 190 -1.71 -5.83 -17.85
C ASP A 190 -0.28 -6.08 -18.37
N GLU A 191 0.10 -5.52 -19.51
CA GLU A 191 1.47 -5.66 -20.04
C GLU A 191 2.47 -4.79 -19.25
N ASP A 192 2.06 -3.57 -18.87
CA ASP A 192 2.88 -2.63 -18.08
C ASP A 192 3.25 -3.17 -16.66
N GLU A 193 2.46 -4.12 -16.13
CA GLU A 193 2.76 -4.73 -14.83
C GLU A 193 3.87 -5.80 -14.89
N ARG A 194 4.13 -6.38 -16.07
CA ARG A 194 5.17 -7.42 -16.21
C ARG A 194 6.57 -6.84 -16.36
N GLU A 195 6.66 -5.59 -16.77
CA GLU A 195 7.93 -4.95 -17.09
C GLU A 195 8.60 -4.28 -15.88
N ARG A 196 8.13 -4.53 -14.65
CA ARG A 196 8.70 -3.91 -13.45
C ARG A 196 8.69 -4.80 -12.21
N PRO A 197 9.62 -4.60 -11.27
CA PRO A 197 9.55 -5.24 -9.95
C PRO A 197 8.29 -4.81 -9.21
N ILE A 198 7.46 -5.77 -8.79
CA ILE A 198 6.26 -5.52 -7.97
C ILE A 198 6.39 -6.26 -6.63
N LEU A 199 6.21 -5.54 -5.52
CA LEU A 199 6.11 -6.13 -4.18
C LEU A 199 4.76 -5.80 -3.54
N ARG A 200 3.99 -6.83 -3.20
CA ARG A 200 2.67 -6.74 -2.56
C ARG A 200 2.78 -7.07 -1.07
N VAL A 201 2.38 -6.15 -0.22
CA VAL A 201 2.43 -6.30 1.24
C VAL A 201 1.04 -6.28 1.84
N GLY A 202 0.62 -7.39 2.44
CA GLY A 202 -0.68 -7.57 3.07
C GLY A 202 -0.63 -7.40 4.59
N CYS A 203 -1.26 -6.36 5.11
CA CYS A 203 -1.45 -6.15 6.54
C CYS A 203 -2.89 -6.49 6.93
N ASN A 204 -3.07 -7.48 7.82
CA ASN A 204 -4.41 -7.92 8.22
C ASN A 204 -4.72 -7.70 9.70
N CYS A 205 -5.98 -7.39 9.98
CA CYS A 205 -6.52 -7.47 11.34
C CYS A 205 -7.85 -8.23 11.35
N ALA A 206 -8.56 -8.24 12.49
CA ALA A 206 -9.80 -9.01 12.61
C ALA A 206 -10.84 -8.63 11.54
N LEU A 207 -11.15 -7.32 11.42
CA LEU A 207 -12.18 -6.83 10.50
C LEU A 207 -11.63 -6.00 9.34
N GLY A 208 -10.35 -5.62 9.35
CA GLY A 208 -9.76 -4.81 8.27
C GLY A 208 -10.06 -3.30 8.34
N HIS A 209 -10.55 -2.77 9.46
CA HIS A 209 -11.03 -1.37 9.54
C HIS A 209 -10.16 -0.42 10.37
N HIS A 210 -9.40 -0.94 11.35
CA HIS A 210 -8.71 -0.11 12.34
C HIS A 210 -7.20 -0.29 12.27
N ARG A 211 -6.66 -1.27 13.00
CA ARG A 211 -5.21 -1.51 13.14
C ARG A 211 -4.51 -1.65 11.80
N SER A 212 -5.01 -2.51 10.89
CA SER A 212 -4.38 -2.74 9.58
C SER A 212 -4.40 -1.52 8.68
N VAL A 213 -5.49 -0.74 8.68
CA VAL A 213 -5.61 0.48 7.89
C VAL A 213 -4.63 1.53 8.42
N ALA A 214 -4.64 1.76 9.74
CA ALA A 214 -3.73 2.71 10.38
C ALA A 214 -2.26 2.34 10.13
N PHE A 215 -1.93 1.06 10.30
CA PHE A 215 -0.58 0.54 10.06
C PHE A 215 -0.12 0.80 8.64
N VAL A 216 -0.96 0.51 7.64
CA VAL A 216 -0.63 0.77 6.23
C VAL A 216 -0.51 2.27 5.95
N CYS A 217 -1.37 3.12 6.52
CA CYS A 217 -1.24 4.58 6.37
C CYS A 217 0.08 5.10 6.95
N GLU A 218 0.50 4.61 8.11
CA GLU A 218 1.79 4.99 8.72
C GLU A 218 2.98 4.42 7.97
N LEU A 219 2.88 3.19 7.47
CA LEU A 219 3.92 2.55 6.65
C LEU A 219 4.10 3.30 5.33
N ALA A 220 3.01 3.71 4.67
CA ALA A 220 3.07 4.50 3.44
C ALA A 220 3.64 5.91 3.64
N ALA A 221 3.52 6.46 4.86
CA ALA A 221 4.06 7.78 5.21
C ALA A 221 5.57 7.76 5.52
N ARG A 222 6.20 6.58 5.55
CA ARG A 222 7.66 6.45 5.71
C ARG A 222 8.41 6.97 4.48
N ALA A 223 9.69 7.29 4.67
CA ALA A 223 10.56 7.79 3.61
C ALA A 223 11.05 6.63 2.72
N TRP A 224 10.23 6.24 1.75
CA TRP A 224 10.60 5.29 0.71
C TRP A 224 11.52 5.94 -0.34
N PRO A 225 12.41 5.16 -1.01
CA PRO A 225 13.19 5.67 -2.13
C PRO A 225 12.29 6.34 -3.18
N LYS A 226 12.71 7.51 -3.68
CA LYS A 226 11.95 8.25 -4.72
C LYS A 226 11.86 7.53 -6.07
N THR A 227 12.71 6.52 -6.24
CA THR A 227 12.71 5.60 -7.38
C THR A 227 11.58 4.58 -7.29
N TRP A 228 10.92 4.42 -6.14
CA TRP A 228 9.80 3.50 -5.97
C TRP A 228 8.46 4.24 -6.14
N GLU A 229 7.50 3.59 -6.77
CA GLU A 229 6.10 3.98 -6.74
C GLU A 229 5.42 3.26 -5.56
N VAL A 230 4.70 4.00 -4.71
CA VAL A 230 4.00 3.42 -3.55
C VAL A 230 2.50 3.59 -3.72
N ARG A 231 1.75 2.48 -3.69
CA ARG A 231 0.28 2.46 -3.75
C ARG A 231 -0.30 1.91 -2.46
N VAL A 232 -1.40 2.51 -2.00
CA VAL A 232 -2.10 2.11 -0.78
C VAL A 232 -3.52 1.68 -1.11
N LEU A 233 -3.90 0.47 -0.71
CA LEU A 233 -5.21 -0.12 -0.99
C LEU A 233 -5.87 -0.63 0.29
N HIS A 234 -7.11 -0.19 0.53
CA HIS A 234 -7.88 -0.57 1.72
C HIS A 234 -9.13 -1.38 1.35
N ARG A 235 -9.02 -2.71 1.35
CA ARG A 235 -10.06 -3.61 0.81
C ARG A 235 -11.43 -3.46 1.48
N ASP A 236 -11.46 -3.27 2.79
CA ASP A 236 -12.70 -3.41 3.58
C ASP A 236 -13.33 -2.07 4.00
N LEU A 237 -12.74 -0.92 3.66
CA LEU A 237 -13.27 0.40 4.06
C LEU A 237 -14.47 0.85 3.24
N ASP A 238 -14.50 0.56 1.94
CA ASP A 238 -15.53 1.06 1.02
C ASP A 238 -16.74 0.13 0.91
N ARG A 239 -16.67 -1.06 1.50
CA ARG A 239 -17.83 -1.92 1.66
C ARG A 239 -18.80 -1.26 2.64
N LYS A 240 -19.77 -0.52 2.09
CA LYS A 240 -20.96 -0.06 2.82
C LYS A 240 -21.48 -1.25 3.60
N ARG A 241 -21.27 -1.25 4.92
CA ARG A 241 -21.84 -2.29 5.79
C ARG A 241 -23.32 -2.30 5.44
N SER A 242 -23.84 -3.44 5.00
CA SER A 242 -25.24 -3.65 4.63
C SER A 242 -26.22 -3.49 5.81
N GLY A 243 -25.86 -2.73 6.85
CA GLY A 243 -26.64 -2.41 8.04
C GLY A 243 -27.87 -1.54 7.78
N GLY A 244 -28.25 -1.31 6.51
CA GLY A 244 -29.42 -0.54 6.12
C GLY A 244 -30.79 -1.19 6.39
N LYS A 245 -30.87 -2.42 6.91
CA LYS A 245 -32.17 -3.03 7.27
C LYS A 245 -32.60 -2.85 8.73
N ARG A 246 -31.73 -2.37 9.63
CA ARG A 246 -32.09 -2.21 11.06
C ARG A 246 -32.77 -0.88 11.42
N GLN A 247 -32.78 0.11 10.53
CA GLN A 247 -33.52 1.36 10.77
C GLN A 247 -35.04 1.19 10.65
N GLY A 248 -35.53 0.20 9.89
CA GLY A 248 -36.98 -0.04 9.74
C GLY A 248 -37.64 -0.72 10.94
N GLN A 249 -36.90 -1.49 11.76
CA GLN A 249 -37.52 -2.29 12.83
C GLN A 249 -37.74 -1.54 14.16
N LYS A 250 -37.04 -0.42 14.41
CA LYS A 250 -37.30 0.40 15.61
C LYS A 250 -38.52 1.31 15.51
N ALA A 251 -39.05 1.54 14.30
CA ALA A 251 -40.29 2.27 14.11
C ALA A 251 -41.54 1.42 14.46
N GLY A 252 -41.46 0.09 14.40
CA GLY A 252 -42.59 -0.80 14.70
C GLY A 252 -42.90 -0.96 16.18
N TRP A 253 -41.88 -1.00 17.05
CA TRP A 253 -42.10 -1.32 18.47
C TRP A 253 -42.74 -0.20 19.29
N LYS A 254 -42.65 1.06 18.84
CA LYS A 254 -43.26 2.19 19.55
C LYS A 254 -44.76 2.36 19.28
N LYS A 255 -45.34 1.66 18.30
CA LYS A 255 -46.78 1.72 18.05
C LYS A 255 -47.59 0.75 18.90
N GLU A 256 -47.00 -0.35 19.37
CA GLU A 256 -47.76 -1.37 20.12
C GLU A 256 -47.85 -1.08 21.63
N THR A 257 -46.95 -0.26 22.20
CA THR A 257 -46.97 0.05 23.64
C THR A 257 -47.96 1.16 24.02
N VAL A 258 -48.44 1.96 23.07
CA VAL A 258 -49.44 3.02 23.33
C VAL A 258 -50.87 2.46 23.37
N GLU A 259 -51.14 1.32 22.75
CA GLU A 259 -52.50 0.74 22.72
C GLU A 259 -52.86 -0.15 23.91
N ARG A 260 -51.89 -0.53 24.78
CA ARG A 260 -52.12 -1.60 25.77
C ARG A 260 -51.99 -1.19 27.24
N GLY A 261 -52.06 0.10 27.59
CA GLY A 261 -51.74 0.53 28.96
C GLY A 261 -52.44 1.77 29.52
N PHE A 262 -53.66 2.12 29.07
CA PHE A 262 -54.44 3.21 29.68
C PHE A 262 -55.86 2.74 30.04
N PHE A 263 -55.97 1.72 30.88
CA PHE A 263 -57.19 1.41 31.63
C PHE A 263 -56.79 0.84 32.99
N GLY A 264 -57.14 1.56 34.06
CA GLY A 264 -57.22 0.99 35.39
C GLY A 264 -56.41 1.70 36.48
N GLU A 265 -56.70 2.98 36.75
CA GLU A 265 -56.66 3.43 38.15
C GLU A 265 -58.11 3.40 38.65
N GLY A 266 -58.38 2.38 39.46
CA GLY A 266 -59.61 2.23 40.20
C GLY A 266 -59.62 3.13 41.43
N GLU A 267 -60.79 3.69 41.69
CA GLU A 267 -61.22 4.21 42.97
C GLU A 267 -60.97 3.19 44.09
N ALA A 268 -60.40 3.65 45.19
CA ALA A 268 -60.62 3.05 46.51
C ALA A 268 -60.56 4.16 47.57
N GLU A 269 -61.58 4.10 48.42
CA GLU A 269 -62.06 5.01 49.48
C GLU A 269 -61.01 5.64 50.42
#